data_AF-A0A950K624-F1
#
_entry.id   AF-A0A950K624-F1
#
_cell.length_a   1.000
_cell.length_b   1.000
_cell.length_c   1.000
_cell.angle_alpha   90.00
_cell.angle_beta   90.00
_cell.angle_gamma   90.00
#
_symmetry.space_group_name_H-M   'P 1'
#
loop_
_entity.id
_entity.type
_entity.pdbx_description
1 polymer ?
#
loop_
_entity_poly.entity_id
_entity_poly.type
_entity_poly.pdbx_seq_one_letter_code
_entity_poly.pdbx_strand_id
1 'polypeptide(L)'
;MSWLPVAGALSYRLSQRDLDTGDHRSVYYGEIPNCTVAADKIEPGRRHAYRVEVLVEGAPDYATLVPYMTIEPEPADALVLEAPGHDHQQIPAWRLYMRDDVADKVVVDRVSVSPRFAVDRSSWPASHRLRYRFYRWNWPAKRWDDLGGYRDAPYKPIASARAGRRRQQQAGPGLVALITIDTEASLRLMRHPDLARAIEHQVCGRIDGREIGIGLIMDQLERHNCRGTFFVDVMLEHQFGQAALETTIAAIAARGHDIQLHMHPSPNLVYTGDERLVTLARNSVEPDGFARCLDMAMELFVARVGRTPIAFRNGSYRIFDSYFEILKRAGFRYDSSVYPFKNCHVSSWMRGRTQPFEVIPGLWEIPVSWVVSRPEGEDDHALVSQFTTKQGSTRTALEQSLEILAHTSSPRPCFIVGMLHSYSYLGEFRARDEAVAAAWNREHAQLVPAELHSLLKRGLNNECLYLEGVYDARIASIEGQLQTLAAMSEAEVVTFDMLAQRHEALLPSGPWVIEPLAEFDRGARQTRLTAVRRYSRDYLSHLERTAEPAGAALAG
;
A
#
# COMPACT_ATOMS: atom_id res chain seq x y z
N MET A 1 33.32 -25.69 -2.55
CA MET A 1 32.95 -25.22 -1.19
C MET A 1 34.20 -24.69 -0.52
N SER A 2 34.12 -23.55 0.17
CA SER A 2 35.26 -22.98 0.92
C SER A 2 34.81 -22.62 2.33
N TRP A 3 35.70 -22.74 3.31
CA TRP A 3 35.44 -22.36 4.71
C TRP A 3 36.60 -21.54 5.27
N LEU A 4 36.38 -20.93 6.44
CA LEU A 4 37.40 -20.11 7.11
C LEU A 4 38.41 -20.99 7.84
N PRO A 5 39.72 -20.71 7.72
CA PRO A 5 40.72 -21.36 8.54
C PRO A 5 40.57 -20.94 10.01
N VAL A 6 40.87 -21.86 10.92
CA VAL A 6 40.92 -21.57 12.37
C VAL A 6 42.35 -21.65 12.89
N ALA A 7 42.66 -20.84 13.90
CA ALA A 7 43.97 -20.82 14.53
C ALA A 7 44.30 -22.19 15.14
N GLY A 8 45.55 -22.65 14.95
CA GLY A 8 46.02 -23.94 15.47
C GLY A 8 45.48 -25.17 14.75
N ALA A 9 44.80 -25.02 13.60
CA ALA A 9 44.45 -26.15 12.76
C ALA A 9 45.71 -26.86 12.24
N LEU A 10 45.65 -28.19 12.11
CA LEU A 10 46.65 -29.04 11.48
C LEU A 10 46.14 -29.60 10.16
N SER A 11 44.89 -30.05 10.13
CA SER A 11 44.23 -30.59 8.93
C SER A 11 42.71 -30.46 9.01
N TYR A 12 42.06 -30.53 7.85
CA TYR A 12 40.60 -30.52 7.71
C TYR A 12 40.09 -31.81 7.07
N ARG A 13 38.91 -32.24 7.49
CA ARG A 13 38.19 -33.38 6.94
C ARG A 13 36.78 -32.96 6.54
N LEU A 14 36.37 -33.31 5.32
CA LEU A 14 34.98 -33.19 4.89
C LEU A 14 34.31 -34.55 4.99
N SER A 15 33.31 -34.65 5.86
CA SER A 15 32.49 -35.86 6.01
C SER A 15 31.16 -35.67 5.29
N GLN A 16 30.81 -36.64 4.45
CA GLN A 16 29.52 -36.73 3.78
C GLN A 16 28.63 -37.73 4.52
N ARG A 17 27.36 -37.39 4.65
CA ARG A 17 26.29 -38.25 5.14
C ARG A 17 25.23 -38.41 4.05
N ASP A 18 24.89 -39.64 3.72
CA ASP A 18 23.71 -39.96 2.91
C ASP A 18 22.45 -39.76 3.78
N LEU A 19 21.51 -38.95 3.30
CA LEU A 19 20.29 -38.59 4.03
C LEU A 19 19.18 -39.65 3.91
N ASP A 20 19.28 -40.56 2.93
CA ASP A 20 18.34 -41.66 2.74
C ASP A 20 18.77 -42.89 3.57
N THR A 21 20.05 -43.26 3.52
CA THR A 21 20.57 -44.47 4.20
C THR A 21 21.16 -44.17 5.58
N GLY A 22 21.59 -42.93 5.82
CA GLY A 22 22.31 -42.54 7.02
C GLY A 22 23.80 -42.87 6.99
N ASP A 23 24.33 -43.43 5.88
CA ASP A 23 25.73 -43.81 5.76
C ASP A 23 26.67 -42.60 5.83
N HIS A 24 27.82 -42.80 6.46
CA HIS A 24 28.82 -41.76 6.66
C HIS A 24 30.15 -42.14 5.99
N ARG A 25 30.74 -41.22 5.23
CA ARG A 25 32.09 -41.40 4.66
C ARG A 25 32.87 -40.08 4.64
N SER A 26 34.19 -40.18 4.76
CA SER A 26 35.08 -39.03 4.52
C SER A 26 35.34 -38.89 3.03
N VAL A 27 35.06 -37.71 2.47
CA VAL A 27 35.18 -37.44 1.02
C VAL A 27 36.35 -36.54 0.67
N TYR A 28 36.98 -35.91 1.67
CA TYR A 28 38.16 -35.08 1.50
C TYR A 28 38.98 -35.00 2.79
N TYR A 29 40.30 -35.01 2.61
CA TYR A 29 41.30 -34.66 3.63
C TYR A 29 42.21 -33.58 3.04
N GLY A 30 42.32 -32.46 3.74
CA GLY A 30 43.12 -31.31 3.30
C GLY A 30 44.10 -30.88 4.36
N GLU A 31 45.35 -30.71 3.96
CA GLU A 31 46.37 -30.01 4.76
C GLU A 31 46.25 -28.50 4.55
N ILE A 32 46.71 -27.72 5.52
CA ILE A 32 46.74 -26.26 5.42
C ILE A 32 47.66 -25.85 4.27
N PRO A 33 47.28 -24.84 3.45
CA PRO A 33 46.19 -23.89 3.64
C PRO A 33 44.87 -24.21 2.91
N ASN A 34 44.65 -25.45 2.46
CA ASN A 34 43.54 -25.76 1.55
C ASN A 34 42.17 -25.91 2.25
N CYS A 35 41.54 -24.77 2.58
CA CYS A 35 40.17 -24.69 3.08
C CYS A 35 39.11 -24.66 1.96
N THR A 36 39.37 -25.36 0.85
CA THR A 36 38.47 -25.42 -0.30
C THR A 36 38.41 -26.84 -0.84
N VAL A 37 37.20 -27.28 -1.21
CA VAL A 37 36.93 -28.56 -1.87
C VAL A 37 36.33 -28.27 -3.24
N ALA A 38 36.91 -28.93 -4.25
CA ALA A 38 36.48 -28.84 -5.63
C ALA A 38 35.05 -29.38 -5.82
N ALA A 39 34.32 -28.82 -6.79
CA ALA A 39 32.91 -29.12 -6.99
C ALA A 39 32.65 -30.59 -7.38
N ASP A 40 33.60 -31.27 -8.00
CA ASP A 40 33.52 -32.69 -8.37
C ASP A 40 33.50 -33.64 -7.17
N LYS A 41 33.91 -33.18 -5.98
CA LYS A 41 33.88 -33.95 -4.71
C LYS A 41 32.59 -33.74 -3.92
N ILE A 42 31.69 -32.91 -4.44
CA ILE A 42 30.44 -32.53 -3.77
C ILE A 42 29.31 -32.82 -4.74
N GLU A 43 28.37 -33.64 -4.31
CA GLU A 43 27.11 -33.82 -5.01
C GLU A 43 26.07 -32.82 -4.45
N PRO A 44 25.64 -31.81 -5.23
CA PRO A 44 24.61 -30.87 -4.82
C PRO A 44 23.23 -31.55 -4.80
N GLY A 45 22.35 -31.11 -3.89
CA GLY A 45 20.97 -31.57 -3.79
C GLY A 45 20.58 -32.09 -2.41
N ARG A 46 19.39 -32.66 -2.31
CA ARG A 46 18.76 -33.08 -1.03
C ARG A 46 19.21 -34.44 -0.50
N ARG A 47 20.14 -35.11 -1.18
CA ARG A 47 20.53 -36.50 -0.86
C ARG A 47 21.70 -36.59 0.11
N HIS A 48 22.56 -35.56 0.15
CA HIS A 48 23.78 -35.58 0.95
C HIS A 48 23.89 -34.35 1.85
N ALA A 49 24.33 -34.56 3.08
CA ALA A 49 24.76 -33.50 3.98
C ALA A 49 26.26 -33.59 4.24
N TYR A 50 26.93 -32.44 4.36
CA TYR A 50 28.36 -32.33 4.53
C TYR A 50 28.70 -31.63 5.83
N ARG A 51 29.75 -32.09 6.50
CA ARG A 51 30.28 -31.50 7.74
C ARG A 51 31.76 -31.23 7.57
N VAL A 52 32.23 -30.05 8.00
CA VAL A 52 33.67 -29.76 8.06
C VAL A 52 34.16 -30.04 9.47
N GLU A 53 35.21 -30.83 9.54
CA GLU A 53 35.90 -31.16 10.77
C GLU A 53 37.33 -30.65 10.71
N VAL A 54 37.87 -30.31 11.86
CA VAL A 54 39.24 -29.79 12.01
C VAL A 54 39.98 -30.57 13.09
N LEU A 55 41.19 -30.99 12.78
CA LEU A 55 42.15 -31.44 13.77
C LEU A 55 43.01 -30.23 14.17
N VAL A 56 43.02 -29.88 15.45
CA VAL A 56 43.82 -28.77 15.98
C VAL A 56 44.99 -29.32 16.81
N GLU A 57 46.06 -28.53 16.92
CA GLU A 57 47.23 -28.89 17.71
C GLU A 57 46.84 -29.19 19.17
N GLY A 58 47.30 -30.34 19.68
CA GLY A 58 46.96 -30.80 21.04
C GLY A 58 45.60 -31.47 21.20
N ALA A 59 44.75 -31.54 20.16
CA ALA A 59 43.50 -32.30 20.22
C ALA A 59 43.70 -33.79 19.89
N PRO A 60 43.00 -34.71 20.60
CA PRO A 60 43.15 -36.15 20.38
C PRO A 60 42.44 -36.66 19.12
N ASP A 61 41.48 -35.91 18.57
CA ASP A 61 40.71 -36.25 17.38
C ASP A 61 40.11 -34.99 16.74
N TYR A 62 39.54 -35.15 15.54
CA TYR A 62 38.82 -34.14 14.79
C TYR A 62 37.58 -33.60 15.54
N ALA A 63 37.44 -32.28 15.58
CA ALA A 63 36.27 -31.59 16.10
C ALA A 63 35.40 -31.05 14.95
N THR A 64 34.08 -30.94 15.19
CA THR A 64 33.15 -30.33 14.23
C THR A 64 33.34 -28.81 14.17
N LEU A 65 33.89 -28.32 13.06
CA LEU A 65 34.04 -26.89 12.78
C LEU A 65 32.75 -26.30 12.20
N VAL A 66 32.19 -26.97 11.20
CA VAL A 66 30.94 -26.60 10.53
C VAL A 66 29.99 -27.78 10.68
N PRO A 67 28.80 -27.64 11.30
CA PRO A 67 27.81 -28.71 11.39
C PRO A 67 27.34 -29.23 10.04
N TYR A 68 26.57 -30.31 10.03
CA TYR A 68 25.99 -30.83 8.79
C TYR A 68 25.19 -29.76 8.05
N MET A 69 25.51 -29.56 6.77
CA MET A 69 24.85 -28.64 5.87
C MET A 69 24.55 -29.33 4.53
N THR A 70 23.42 -29.01 3.93
CA THR A 70 23.09 -29.40 2.56
C THR A 70 23.59 -28.35 1.59
N ILE A 71 24.04 -28.76 0.41
CA ILE A 71 24.48 -27.85 -0.64
C ILE A 71 23.42 -27.92 -1.74
N GLU A 72 22.59 -26.89 -1.82
CA GLU A 72 21.53 -26.78 -2.82
C GLU A 72 21.95 -25.80 -3.92
N PRO A 73 21.59 -26.06 -5.18
CA PRO A 73 21.75 -25.08 -6.24
C PRO A 73 20.88 -23.84 -5.94
N GLU A 74 21.35 -22.68 -6.37
CA GLU A 74 20.60 -21.43 -6.23
C GLU A 74 19.33 -21.47 -7.10
N PRO A 75 18.13 -21.24 -6.52
CA PRO A 75 16.89 -21.27 -7.28
C PRO A 75 16.75 -20.05 -8.20
N ALA A 76 16.02 -20.21 -9.31
CA ALA A 76 15.86 -19.16 -10.32
C ALA A 76 15.16 -17.88 -9.79
N ASP A 77 14.27 -18.02 -8.80
CA ASP A 77 13.58 -16.92 -8.11
C ASP A 77 13.98 -16.89 -6.62
N ALA A 78 15.29 -16.79 -6.38
CA ALA A 78 15.85 -16.76 -5.04
C ALA A 78 15.63 -15.40 -4.36
N LEU A 79 15.14 -15.43 -3.12
CA LEU A 79 15.38 -14.31 -2.20
C LEU A 79 16.67 -14.54 -1.44
N VAL A 80 17.57 -13.59 -1.58
CA VAL A 80 18.84 -13.58 -0.84
C VAL A 80 18.61 -12.90 0.51
N LEU A 81 18.76 -13.66 1.58
CA LEU A 81 18.76 -13.17 2.95
C LEU A 81 20.19 -13.20 3.49
N GLU A 82 20.63 -12.11 4.11
CA GLU A 82 21.98 -11.98 4.66
C GLU A 82 21.93 -11.80 6.18
N ALA A 83 22.78 -12.53 6.90
CA ALA A 83 22.87 -12.45 8.35
C ALA A 83 23.44 -11.08 8.80
N PRO A 84 22.96 -10.52 9.92
CA PRO A 84 23.42 -9.23 10.44
C PRO A 84 24.79 -9.34 11.14
N GLY A 85 25.64 -8.31 11.01
CA GLY A 85 26.91 -8.16 11.75
C GLY A 85 28.07 -7.69 10.86
N HIS A 86 29.14 -7.14 11.46
CA HIS A 86 30.29 -6.58 10.71
C HIS A 86 31.53 -7.49 10.67
N ASP A 87 31.63 -8.52 11.51
CA ASP A 87 32.77 -9.44 11.52
C ASP A 87 32.38 -10.84 11.05
N HIS A 88 32.16 -10.96 9.74
CA HIS A 88 31.88 -12.25 9.09
C HIS A 88 33.12 -13.15 9.02
N GLN A 89 34.32 -12.64 9.31
CA GLN A 89 35.59 -13.33 9.07
C GLN A 89 35.94 -14.36 10.15
N GLN A 90 35.21 -14.40 11.27
CA GLN A 90 35.50 -15.32 12.39
C GLN A 90 34.42 -16.38 12.64
N ILE A 91 33.34 -16.39 11.85
CA ILE A 91 32.19 -17.28 12.10
C ILE A 91 32.23 -18.44 11.10
N PRO A 92 32.48 -19.69 11.56
CA PRO A 92 32.67 -20.82 10.65
C PRO A 92 31.36 -21.29 10.01
N ALA A 93 30.21 -21.05 10.65
CA ALA A 93 28.92 -21.47 10.14
C ALA A 93 27.77 -20.59 10.63
N TRP A 94 26.74 -20.48 9.77
CA TRP A 94 25.53 -19.71 9.95
C TRP A 94 24.33 -20.63 9.79
N ARG A 95 23.21 -20.32 10.44
CA ARG A 95 21.94 -21.02 10.24
C ARG A 95 20.81 -20.03 9.99
N LEU A 96 20.04 -20.27 8.93
CA LEU A 96 18.76 -19.62 8.66
C LEU A 96 17.63 -20.56 9.09
N TYR A 97 16.76 -20.06 9.95
CA TYR A 97 15.56 -20.76 10.38
C TYR A 97 14.33 -19.94 10.02
N MET A 98 13.39 -20.52 9.25
CA MET A 98 12.17 -19.87 8.80
C MET A 98 10.96 -20.75 9.09
N ARG A 99 9.92 -20.14 9.66
CA ARG A 99 8.63 -20.75 9.95
C ARG A 99 7.51 -20.06 9.19
N ASP A 100 6.54 -20.85 8.78
CA ASP A 100 5.23 -20.42 8.36
C ASP A 100 4.32 -20.44 9.59
N ASP A 101 3.87 -19.26 10.02
CA ASP A 101 3.03 -19.13 11.22
C ASP A 101 1.63 -19.67 11.02
N VAL A 102 1.13 -19.64 9.78
CA VAL A 102 -0.25 -20.04 9.47
C VAL A 102 -0.34 -21.57 9.40
N ALA A 103 0.64 -22.21 8.78
CA ALA A 103 0.74 -23.67 8.72
C ALA A 103 1.37 -24.30 9.98
N ASP A 104 1.83 -23.48 10.92
CA ASP A 104 2.65 -23.84 12.08
C ASP A 104 3.77 -24.84 11.72
N LYS A 105 4.51 -24.52 10.66
CA LYS A 105 5.51 -25.42 10.08
C LYS A 105 6.82 -24.72 9.80
N VAL A 106 7.93 -25.41 10.04
CA VAL A 106 9.26 -24.98 9.59
C VAL A 106 9.38 -25.20 8.09
N VAL A 107 9.63 -24.12 7.35
CA VAL A 107 9.75 -24.15 5.89
C VAL A 107 11.20 -24.06 5.42
N VAL A 108 12.09 -23.49 6.24
CA VAL A 108 13.53 -23.46 5.98
C VAL A 108 14.28 -23.71 7.27
N ASP A 109 15.20 -24.66 7.23
CA ASP A 109 16.18 -24.88 8.28
C ASP A 109 17.50 -25.26 7.61
N ARG A 110 18.37 -24.27 7.40
CA ARG A 110 19.58 -24.43 6.59
C ARG A 110 20.82 -23.90 7.28
N VAL A 111 21.89 -24.67 7.20
CA VAL A 111 23.24 -24.30 7.65
C VAL A 111 24.08 -23.93 6.44
N SER A 112 24.93 -22.91 6.55
CA SER A 112 25.82 -22.45 5.50
C SER A 112 27.14 -21.95 6.08
N VAL A 113 28.23 -22.10 5.34
CA VAL A 113 29.52 -21.45 5.61
C VAL A 113 29.53 -19.97 5.23
N SER A 114 28.51 -19.53 4.48
CA SER A 114 28.30 -18.13 4.08
C SER A 114 27.18 -17.50 4.91
N PRO A 115 27.27 -16.20 5.27
CA PRO A 115 26.17 -15.47 5.89
C PRO A 115 24.99 -15.21 4.93
N ARG A 116 25.16 -15.52 3.64
CA ARG A 116 24.14 -15.32 2.59
C ARG A 116 23.38 -16.62 2.31
N PHE A 117 22.06 -16.51 2.26
CA PHE A 117 21.13 -17.62 2.04
C PHE A 117 20.20 -17.29 0.87
N ALA A 118 20.31 -18.05 -0.22
CA ALA A 118 19.39 -17.97 -1.36
C ALA A 118 18.21 -18.92 -1.14
N VAL A 119 17.02 -18.38 -0.82
CA VAL A 119 15.83 -19.16 -0.48
C VAL A 119 14.85 -19.20 -1.64
N ASP A 120 14.38 -20.40 -1.99
CA ASP A 120 13.35 -20.58 -3.01
C ASP A 120 12.00 -20.08 -2.50
N ARG A 121 11.42 -19.10 -3.20
CA ARG A 121 10.10 -18.53 -2.89
C ARG A 121 8.97 -19.16 -3.69
N SER A 122 9.27 -20.00 -4.67
CA SER A 122 8.28 -20.55 -5.60
C SER A 122 7.17 -21.30 -4.87
N SER A 123 7.51 -22.02 -3.80
CA SER A 123 6.61 -22.82 -2.97
C SER A 123 5.95 -22.06 -1.82
N TRP A 124 6.28 -20.79 -1.61
CA TRP A 124 5.72 -20.02 -0.50
C TRP A 124 4.25 -19.69 -0.74
N PRO A 125 3.34 -19.97 0.21
CA PRO A 125 1.95 -19.56 0.10
C PRO A 125 1.86 -18.03 0.11
N ALA A 126 1.21 -17.45 -0.90
CA ALA A 126 1.16 -15.99 -1.09
C ALA A 126 0.43 -15.23 0.03
N SER A 127 -0.36 -15.92 0.85
CA SER A 127 -1.15 -15.37 1.95
C SER A 127 -0.60 -15.72 3.34
N HIS A 128 0.44 -16.56 3.43
CA HIS A 128 0.97 -16.98 4.72
C HIS A 128 1.99 -15.98 5.24
N ARG A 129 1.95 -15.71 6.55
CA ARG A 129 2.99 -14.93 7.22
C ARG A 129 4.18 -15.84 7.50
N LEU A 130 5.30 -15.58 6.81
CA LEU A 130 6.56 -16.26 7.04
C LEU A 130 7.46 -15.39 7.91
N ARG A 131 8.07 -15.98 8.94
CA ARG A 131 9.07 -15.32 9.78
C ARG A 131 10.36 -16.10 9.82
N TYR A 132 11.49 -15.41 9.82
CA TYR A 132 12.82 -16.01 9.82
C TYR A 132 13.75 -15.39 10.86
N ARG A 133 14.79 -16.12 11.22
CA ARG A 133 15.86 -15.66 12.12
C ARG A 133 17.18 -16.32 11.78
N PHE A 134 18.25 -15.71 12.24
CA PHE A 134 19.61 -16.18 12.03
C PHE A 134 20.27 -16.65 13.32
N TYR A 135 21.18 -17.60 13.17
CA TYR A 135 22.09 -18.02 14.23
C TYR A 135 23.53 -18.06 13.73
N ARG A 136 24.47 -17.84 14.64
CA ARG A 136 25.90 -18.14 14.43
C ARG A 136 26.29 -19.41 15.18
N TRP A 137 27.20 -20.18 14.59
CA TRP A 137 27.76 -21.36 15.22
C TRP A 137 28.90 -20.99 16.16
N ASN A 138 28.74 -21.31 17.44
CA ASN A 138 29.78 -21.24 18.44
C ASN A 138 30.47 -22.61 18.51
N TRP A 139 31.48 -22.82 17.69
CA TRP A 139 32.11 -24.13 17.54
C TRP A 139 32.81 -24.65 18.81
N PRO A 140 33.46 -23.82 19.67
CA PRO A 140 34.03 -24.30 20.92
C PRO A 140 32.93 -24.76 21.89
N ALA A 141 31.83 -24.02 21.98
CA ALA A 141 30.70 -24.36 22.85
C ALA A 141 29.70 -25.37 22.22
N LYS A 142 29.91 -25.75 20.96
CA LYS A 142 29.05 -26.64 20.16
C LYS A 142 27.57 -26.26 20.20
N ARG A 143 27.25 -24.97 20.07
CA ARG A 143 25.86 -24.47 20.09
C ARG A 143 25.60 -23.35 19.09
N TRP A 144 24.32 -23.11 18.81
CA TRP A 144 23.84 -21.99 18.00
C TRP A 144 23.48 -20.80 18.90
N ASP A 145 24.05 -19.63 18.64
CA ASP A 145 23.69 -18.37 19.31
C ASP A 145 22.75 -17.56 18.38
N ASP A 146 21.61 -17.07 18.90
CA ASP A 146 20.60 -16.28 18.16
C ASP A 146 21.11 -14.85 17.85
N LEU A 147 20.87 -14.36 16.64
CA LEU A 147 21.36 -13.07 16.13
C LEU A 147 20.27 -11.98 16.00
N GLY A 148 19.11 -12.12 16.65
CA GLY A 148 18.16 -11.02 16.78
C GLY A 148 16.69 -11.39 16.60
N GLY A 149 16.28 -12.59 17.00
CA GLY A 149 14.88 -13.00 17.01
C GLY A 149 14.25 -13.06 15.61
N TYR A 150 12.94 -13.28 15.57
CA TYR A 150 12.19 -13.40 14.32
C TYR A 150 11.99 -12.06 13.62
N ARG A 151 12.20 -12.08 12.30
CA ARG A 151 11.95 -11.02 11.33
C ARG A 151 10.90 -11.49 10.32
N ASP A 152 10.06 -10.60 9.83
CA ASP A 152 9.09 -10.93 8.79
C ASP A 152 9.81 -11.14 7.44
N ALA A 153 9.54 -12.26 6.77
CA ALA A 153 10.08 -12.53 5.45
C ALA A 153 9.50 -11.54 4.43
N PRO A 154 10.32 -10.97 3.54
CA PRO A 154 9.83 -10.14 2.44
C PRO A 154 8.68 -10.81 1.68
N TYR A 155 7.57 -10.09 1.51
CA TYR A 155 6.38 -10.59 0.82
C TYR A 155 6.72 -11.03 -0.60
N LYS A 156 6.29 -12.23 -1.01
CA LYS A 156 6.46 -12.73 -2.38
C LYS A 156 5.58 -11.89 -3.32
N PRO A 157 6.15 -10.99 -4.15
CA PRO A 157 5.34 -10.28 -5.13
C PRO A 157 4.61 -11.32 -5.95
N ILE A 158 3.29 -11.27 -5.94
CA ILE A 158 2.51 -12.09 -6.88
C ILE A 158 2.81 -11.47 -8.23
N ALA A 159 3.73 -12.09 -8.99
CA ALA A 159 3.69 -11.94 -10.45
C ALA A 159 2.23 -12.19 -10.83
N SER A 160 1.63 -11.26 -11.58
CA SER A 160 0.21 -11.18 -11.92
C SER A 160 -0.33 -12.37 -12.74
N ALA A 161 0.19 -13.57 -12.52
CA ALA A 161 -0.14 -14.84 -13.16
C ALA A 161 -1.58 -15.32 -12.89
N ARG A 162 -2.32 -14.72 -11.94
CA ARG A 162 -3.78 -14.94 -11.88
C ARG A 162 -4.54 -14.31 -13.05
N ALA A 163 -3.95 -13.36 -13.78
CA ALA A 163 -4.54 -12.83 -15.02
C ALA A 163 -4.61 -13.89 -16.15
N GLY A 164 -3.80 -14.96 -16.09
CA GLY A 164 -3.63 -15.90 -17.19
C GLY A 164 -4.56 -17.13 -17.20
N ARG A 165 -5.34 -17.40 -16.14
CA ARG A 165 -6.12 -18.67 -16.03
C ARG A 165 -7.63 -18.54 -15.82
N ARG A 166 -8.21 -17.34 -15.84
CA ARG A 166 -9.67 -17.16 -15.78
C ARG A 166 -10.33 -16.47 -16.99
N ARG A 167 -9.55 -15.92 -17.93
CA ARG A 167 -10.08 -15.42 -19.22
C ARG A 167 -9.99 -16.48 -20.32
N GLN A 168 -10.62 -17.64 -20.09
CA GLN A 168 -11.06 -18.50 -21.17
C GLN A 168 -12.52 -18.87 -20.91
N GLN A 169 -13.42 -17.90 -21.05
CA GLN A 169 -14.72 -18.04 -21.71
C GLN A 169 -15.52 -16.73 -21.62
N GLN A 170 -15.73 -16.14 -22.80
CA GLN A 170 -16.68 -15.10 -23.22
C GLN A 170 -16.58 -13.67 -22.64
N ALA A 171 -16.59 -12.72 -23.58
CA ALA A 171 -16.20 -11.33 -23.44
C ALA A 171 -17.40 -10.41 -23.20
N GLY A 172 -17.47 -9.85 -21.99
CA GLY A 172 -18.17 -8.61 -21.67
C GLY A 172 -17.23 -7.67 -20.91
N PRO A 173 -17.52 -6.36 -20.85
CA PRO A 173 -16.77 -5.44 -19.99
C PRO A 173 -16.80 -5.89 -18.52
N GLY A 174 -15.63 -6.04 -17.91
CA GLY A 174 -15.51 -6.37 -16.48
C GLY A 174 -15.68 -5.14 -15.59
N LEU A 175 -15.55 -5.35 -14.29
CA LEU A 175 -15.47 -4.29 -13.30
C LEU A 175 -14.00 -4.03 -12.93
N VAL A 176 -13.62 -2.77 -12.85
CA VAL A 176 -12.33 -2.32 -12.33
C VAL A 176 -12.56 -1.59 -11.01
N ALA A 177 -12.01 -2.12 -9.92
CA ALA A 177 -12.07 -1.51 -8.60
C ALA A 177 -10.71 -0.90 -8.23
N LEU A 178 -10.71 0.35 -7.77
CA LEU A 178 -9.55 0.97 -7.14
C LEU A 178 -9.86 1.16 -5.66
N ILE A 179 -9.11 0.48 -4.78
CA ILE A 179 -9.18 0.71 -3.34
C ILE A 179 -8.11 1.73 -2.99
N THR A 180 -8.54 2.93 -2.59
CA THR A 180 -7.68 4.08 -2.37
C THR A 180 -7.69 4.50 -0.91
N ILE A 181 -6.53 4.87 -0.38
CA ILE A 181 -6.31 5.21 1.02
C ILE A 181 -5.67 6.59 1.09
N ASP A 182 -6.41 7.59 1.55
CA ASP A 182 -5.87 8.90 1.89
C ASP A 182 -5.10 8.75 3.20
N THR A 183 -3.78 8.82 3.11
CA THR A 183 -2.86 8.58 4.23
C THR A 183 -2.49 9.91 4.82
N GLU A 184 -3.23 10.29 5.87
CA GLU A 184 -3.22 11.63 6.44
C GLU A 184 -3.44 11.59 7.95
N ALA A 185 -3.13 12.69 8.63
CA ALA A 185 -3.39 12.89 10.04
C ALA A 185 -3.80 14.33 10.32
N SER A 186 -4.59 14.54 11.36
CA SER A 186 -5.04 15.87 11.77
C SER A 186 -5.08 16.02 13.28
N LEU A 187 -4.41 17.03 13.83
CA LEU A 187 -4.53 17.37 15.25
C LEU A 187 -5.98 17.68 15.67
N ARG A 188 -6.83 18.09 14.71
CA ARG A 188 -8.24 18.35 14.98
C ARG A 188 -9.05 17.08 15.23
N LEU A 189 -8.53 15.91 14.89
CA LEU A 189 -9.18 14.63 15.13
C LEU A 189 -8.72 13.97 16.44
N MET A 190 -7.85 14.63 17.21
CA MET A 190 -7.37 14.14 18.51
C MET A 190 -8.08 14.88 19.64
N ARG A 191 -8.55 14.15 20.65
CA ARG A 191 -9.12 14.74 21.88
C ARG A 191 -8.08 15.58 22.60
N HIS A 192 -6.86 15.06 22.67
CA HIS A 192 -5.69 15.76 23.16
C HIS A 192 -4.72 15.92 21.99
N PRO A 193 -4.65 17.11 21.34
CA PRO A 193 -3.79 17.31 20.19
C PRO A 193 -2.33 17.11 20.60
N ASP A 194 -1.62 16.27 19.84
CA ASP A 194 -0.22 15.95 20.09
C ASP A 194 0.50 15.72 18.76
N LEU A 195 1.47 16.59 18.45
CA LEU A 195 2.27 16.53 17.22
C LEU A 195 3.07 15.23 17.12
N ALA A 196 3.64 14.76 18.23
CA ALA A 196 4.50 13.58 18.22
C ALA A 196 3.71 12.28 18.00
N ARG A 197 2.42 12.28 18.35
CA ARG A 197 1.58 11.07 18.32
C ARG A 197 0.57 11.05 17.18
N ALA A 198 0.37 12.13 16.45
CA ALA A 198 -0.67 12.20 15.42
C ALA A 198 -0.53 11.11 14.34
N ILE A 199 0.69 10.88 13.83
CA ILE A 199 0.96 9.85 12.82
C ILE A 199 0.82 8.45 13.43
N GLU A 200 1.39 8.21 14.61
CA GLU A 200 1.27 6.94 15.32
C GLU A 200 -0.20 6.56 15.58
N HIS A 201 -0.99 7.55 16.00
CA HIS A 201 -2.39 7.39 16.33
C HIS A 201 -3.28 7.23 15.08
N GLN A 202 -3.10 8.05 14.04
CA GLN A 202 -4.05 8.13 12.91
C GLN A 202 -3.57 7.41 11.65
N VAL A 203 -2.26 7.28 11.43
CA VAL A 203 -1.72 6.55 10.28
C VAL A 203 -1.46 5.10 10.67
N CYS A 204 -0.71 4.86 11.76
CA CYS A 204 -0.46 3.51 12.24
C CYS A 204 -1.67 2.93 13.00
N GLY A 205 -2.56 3.77 13.52
CA GLY A 205 -3.72 3.32 14.27
C GLY A 205 -3.35 2.61 15.57
N ARG A 206 -2.28 3.05 16.25
CA ARG A 206 -1.87 2.45 17.52
C ARG A 206 -2.82 2.89 18.64
N ILE A 207 -3.72 2.00 19.04
CA ILE A 207 -4.67 2.23 20.13
C ILE A 207 -4.80 0.97 20.98
N ASP A 208 -4.75 1.12 22.30
CA ASP A 208 -4.86 0.03 23.27
C ASP A 208 -3.95 -1.18 22.97
N GLY A 209 -2.72 -0.92 22.50
CA GLY A 209 -1.75 -1.94 22.13
C GLY A 209 -2.03 -2.68 20.81
N ARG A 210 -3.10 -2.33 20.09
CA ARG A 210 -3.41 -2.82 18.73
C ARG A 210 -2.90 -1.83 17.70
N GLU A 211 -2.51 -2.33 16.53
CA GLU A 211 -2.19 -1.51 15.35
C GLU A 211 -3.30 -1.72 14.31
N ILE A 212 -4.19 -0.74 14.18
CA ILE A 212 -5.39 -0.83 13.33
C ILE A 212 -5.42 0.23 12.23
N GLY A 213 -4.28 0.82 11.87
CA GLY A 213 -4.19 1.79 10.79
C GLY A 213 -3.85 1.15 9.45
N ILE A 214 -2.92 1.77 8.72
CA ILE A 214 -2.49 1.30 7.40
C ILE A 214 -2.00 -0.15 7.38
N GLY A 215 -1.36 -0.63 8.46
CA GLY A 215 -0.89 -2.01 8.57
C GLY A 215 -2.04 -3.00 8.42
N LEU A 216 -3.12 -2.81 9.18
CA LEU A 216 -4.31 -3.65 9.09
C LEU A 216 -5.02 -3.50 7.73
N ILE A 217 -5.09 -2.29 7.16
CA ILE A 217 -5.69 -2.08 5.83
C ILE A 217 -4.94 -2.90 4.77
N MET A 218 -3.60 -2.84 4.78
CA MET A 218 -2.76 -3.64 3.87
C MET A 218 -2.94 -5.14 4.13
N ASP A 219 -3.05 -5.58 5.40
CA ASP A 219 -3.31 -6.98 5.74
C ASP A 219 -4.64 -7.49 5.14
N GLN A 220 -5.69 -6.66 5.14
CA GLN A 220 -6.97 -7.04 4.51
C GLN A 220 -6.83 -7.15 2.99
N LEU A 221 -6.21 -6.16 2.35
CA LEU A 221 -6.00 -6.17 0.89
C LEU A 221 -5.20 -7.40 0.45
N GLU A 222 -4.11 -7.70 1.15
CA GLU A 222 -3.22 -8.82 0.83
C GLU A 222 -3.89 -10.18 1.02
N ARG A 223 -4.71 -10.36 2.06
CA ARG A 223 -5.49 -11.60 2.25
C ARG A 223 -6.39 -11.92 1.06
N HIS A 224 -6.84 -10.89 0.35
CA HIS A 224 -7.65 -11.00 -0.87
C HIS A 224 -6.85 -10.90 -2.16
N ASN A 225 -5.51 -10.99 -2.10
CA ASN A 225 -4.59 -10.84 -3.24
C ASN A 225 -4.74 -9.50 -3.98
N CYS A 226 -5.17 -8.46 -3.27
CA CYS A 226 -5.35 -7.13 -3.81
C CYS A 226 -4.16 -6.23 -3.45
N ARG A 227 -4.05 -5.12 -4.17
CA ARG A 227 -3.24 -3.97 -3.81
C ARG A 227 -4.11 -2.72 -3.77
N GLY A 228 -3.69 -1.78 -2.94
CA GLY A 228 -4.35 -0.49 -2.75
C GLY A 228 -3.44 0.64 -3.19
N THR A 229 -4.04 1.77 -3.54
CA THR A 229 -3.31 3.02 -3.79
C THR A 229 -3.38 3.90 -2.56
N PHE A 230 -2.23 4.18 -1.97
CA PHE A 230 -2.08 5.10 -0.85
C PHE A 230 -1.76 6.48 -1.41
N PHE A 231 -2.73 7.38 -1.34
CA PHE A 231 -2.54 8.80 -1.57
C PHE A 231 -1.92 9.38 -0.30
N VAL A 232 -0.60 9.55 -0.29
CA VAL A 232 0.14 9.98 0.91
C VAL A 232 0.26 11.49 0.95
N ASP A 233 -0.19 12.09 2.05
CA ASP A 233 -0.09 13.54 2.26
C ASP A 233 1.34 13.90 2.66
N VAL A 234 2.17 14.21 1.67
CA VAL A 234 3.58 14.55 1.89
C VAL A 234 3.76 15.86 2.66
N MET A 235 2.74 16.73 2.68
CA MET A 235 2.78 17.98 3.43
C MET A 235 2.78 17.74 4.95
N LEU A 236 2.41 16.52 5.40
CA LEU A 236 2.52 16.11 6.80
C LEU A 236 3.94 16.25 7.35
N GLU A 237 4.97 16.19 6.51
CA GLU A 237 6.36 16.38 6.93
C GLU A 237 6.58 17.74 7.61
N HIS A 238 5.92 18.79 7.12
CA HIS A 238 6.03 20.13 7.68
C HIS A 238 5.42 20.26 9.08
N GLN A 239 4.49 19.37 9.43
CA GLN A 239 3.81 19.39 10.72
C GLN A 239 4.35 18.34 11.69
N PHE A 240 4.61 17.13 11.21
CA PHE A 240 4.90 15.95 12.03
C PHE A 240 6.32 15.41 11.86
N GLY A 241 7.12 16.03 10.98
CA GLY A 241 8.51 15.70 10.74
C GLY A 241 8.73 14.60 9.69
N GLN A 242 9.92 14.64 9.09
CA GLN A 242 10.33 13.75 7.99
C GLN A 242 10.31 12.27 8.37
N ALA A 243 10.85 11.91 9.55
CA ALA A 243 11.00 10.51 9.96
C ALA A 243 9.64 9.77 10.04
N ALA A 244 8.58 10.45 10.44
CA ALA A 244 7.24 9.88 10.54
C ALA A 244 6.64 9.58 9.14
N LEU A 245 6.87 10.48 8.18
CA LEU A 245 6.48 10.29 6.78
C LEU A 245 7.29 9.16 6.12
N GLU A 246 8.61 9.12 6.31
CA GLU A 246 9.48 8.07 5.76
C GLU A 246 9.12 6.69 6.30
N THR A 247 8.81 6.58 7.59
CA THR A 247 8.35 5.31 8.19
C THR A 247 7.06 4.83 7.54
N THR A 248 6.12 5.75 7.29
CA THR A 248 4.85 5.47 6.61
C THR A 248 5.08 4.98 5.17
N ILE A 249 5.88 5.72 4.40
CA ILE A 249 6.21 5.38 3.00
C ILE A 249 6.93 4.04 2.93
N ALA A 250 7.92 3.80 3.78
CA ALA A 250 8.67 2.55 3.83
C ALA A 250 7.76 1.35 4.14
N ALA A 251 6.82 1.50 5.08
CA ALA A 251 5.87 0.45 5.42
C ALA A 251 4.95 0.07 4.24
N ILE A 252 4.48 1.06 3.47
CA ILE A 252 3.61 0.84 2.30
C ILE A 252 4.42 0.23 1.14
N ALA A 253 5.59 0.81 0.86
CA ALA A 253 6.46 0.40 -0.25
C ALA A 253 7.00 -1.03 -0.07
N ALA A 254 7.42 -1.40 1.15
CA ALA A 254 7.94 -2.73 1.45
C ALA A 254 6.94 -3.87 1.18
N ARG A 255 5.63 -3.55 1.17
CA ARG A 255 4.52 -4.47 0.93
C ARG A 255 4.03 -4.45 -0.54
N GLY A 256 4.61 -3.58 -1.36
CA GLY A 256 4.31 -3.46 -2.79
C GLY A 256 2.95 -2.85 -3.08
N HIS A 257 2.46 -1.97 -2.20
CA HIS A 257 1.29 -1.12 -2.47
C HIS A 257 1.70 0.11 -3.27
N ASP A 258 0.74 0.66 -4.01
CA ASP A 258 0.97 1.85 -4.84
C ASP A 258 0.96 3.10 -3.95
N ILE A 259 1.90 4.01 -4.17
CA ILE A 259 2.03 5.29 -3.45
C ILE A 259 1.89 6.40 -4.47
N GLN A 260 0.91 7.28 -4.26
CA GLN A 260 0.58 8.42 -5.14
C GLN A 260 0.40 9.70 -4.32
N LEU A 261 0.36 10.86 -4.98
CA LEU A 261 0.44 12.14 -4.29
C LEU A 261 -0.91 12.57 -3.73
N HIS A 262 -0.95 12.77 -2.42
CA HIS A 262 -1.95 13.58 -1.75
C HIS A 262 -1.30 14.86 -1.24
N MET A 263 -2.06 15.96 -1.13
CA MET A 263 -1.58 17.12 -0.38
C MET A 263 -2.70 17.90 0.28
N HIS A 264 -2.45 18.32 1.52
CA HIS A 264 -3.16 19.43 2.15
C HIS A 264 -2.21 20.59 2.41
N PRO A 265 -2.20 21.64 1.56
CA PRO A 265 -1.46 22.86 1.88
C PRO A 265 -1.93 23.46 3.20
N SER A 266 -3.25 23.53 3.40
CA SER A 266 -3.86 23.83 4.69
C SER A 266 -4.54 22.59 5.27
N PRO A 267 -4.28 22.22 6.54
CA PRO A 267 -3.63 23.07 7.53
C PRO A 267 -2.11 22.84 7.67
N ASN A 268 -1.52 21.87 6.98
CA ASN A 268 -0.14 21.41 7.24
C ASN A 268 0.90 22.55 7.18
N LEU A 269 0.89 23.37 6.12
CA LEU A 269 1.80 24.51 6.00
C LEU A 269 1.44 25.64 6.97
N VAL A 270 0.17 25.75 7.37
CA VAL A 270 -0.25 26.76 8.34
C VAL A 270 0.33 26.45 9.72
N TYR A 271 0.37 25.16 10.09
CA TYR A 271 0.94 24.69 11.36
C TYR A 271 2.45 24.96 11.51
N THR A 272 3.17 25.31 10.45
CA THR A 272 4.60 25.66 10.52
C THR A 272 4.86 26.97 11.25
N GLY A 273 3.89 27.89 11.26
CA GLY A 273 4.08 29.25 11.77
C GLY A 273 4.98 30.15 10.90
N ASP A 274 5.59 29.63 9.83
CA ASP A 274 6.35 30.43 8.87
C ASP A 274 5.38 31.27 8.03
N GLU A 275 5.46 32.59 8.13
CA GLU A 275 4.56 33.52 7.45
C GLU A 275 4.53 33.31 5.92
N ARG A 276 5.66 32.92 5.31
CA ARG A 276 5.73 32.65 3.86
C ARG A 276 4.94 31.39 3.51
N LEU A 277 5.09 30.33 4.30
CA LEU A 277 4.38 29.06 4.09
C LEU A 277 2.89 29.19 4.41
N VAL A 278 2.54 29.91 5.48
CA VAL A 278 1.16 30.25 5.85
C VAL A 278 0.47 31.04 4.73
N THR A 279 1.15 32.04 4.18
CA THR A 279 0.63 32.84 3.06
C THR A 279 0.44 32.00 1.81
N LEU A 280 1.42 31.15 1.49
CA LEU A 280 1.33 30.21 0.38
C LEU A 280 0.13 29.25 0.54
N ALA A 281 -0.07 28.69 1.73
CA ALA A 281 -1.19 27.80 2.05
C ALA A 281 -2.55 28.50 1.84
N ARG A 282 -2.69 29.74 2.27
CA ARG A 282 -3.91 30.55 2.08
C ARG A 282 -4.18 30.85 0.61
N ASN A 283 -3.13 31.11 -0.15
CA ASN A 283 -3.21 31.39 -1.58
C ASN A 283 -3.34 30.12 -2.43
N SER A 284 -3.30 28.91 -1.84
CA SER A 284 -3.41 27.64 -2.56
C SER A 284 -4.76 27.44 -3.26
N VAL A 285 -5.76 28.28 -2.98
CA VAL A 285 -7.02 28.31 -3.73
C VAL A 285 -6.84 28.91 -5.13
N GLU A 286 -5.88 29.83 -5.29
CA GLU A 286 -5.56 30.46 -6.57
C GLU A 286 -4.59 29.59 -7.38
N PRO A 287 -4.62 29.64 -8.73
CA PRO A 287 -3.79 28.78 -9.57
C PRO A 287 -2.30 28.86 -9.27
N ASP A 288 -1.74 30.07 -9.12
CA ASP A 288 -0.31 30.26 -8.85
C ASP A 288 0.09 29.74 -7.46
N GLY A 289 -0.78 29.92 -6.46
CA GLY A 289 -0.55 29.38 -5.12
C GLY A 289 -0.64 27.85 -5.11
N PHE A 290 -1.61 27.28 -5.83
CA PHE A 290 -1.73 25.84 -6.01
C PHE A 290 -0.49 25.24 -6.69
N ALA A 291 -0.02 25.84 -7.79
CA ALA A 291 1.17 25.40 -8.51
C ALA A 291 2.41 25.37 -7.59
N ARG A 292 2.63 26.43 -6.82
CA ARG A 292 3.76 26.51 -5.87
C ARG A 292 3.65 25.49 -4.73
N CYS A 293 2.46 25.22 -4.24
CA CYS A 293 2.23 24.13 -3.28
C CYS A 293 2.49 22.76 -3.92
N LEU A 294 2.06 22.56 -5.16
CA LEU A 294 2.25 21.32 -5.89
C LEU A 294 3.74 21.06 -6.16
N ASP A 295 4.51 22.07 -6.54
CA ASP A 295 5.97 21.96 -6.76
C ASP A 295 6.66 21.47 -5.48
N MET A 296 6.34 22.09 -4.33
CA MET A 296 6.84 21.67 -3.03
C MET A 296 6.42 20.23 -2.69
N ALA A 297 5.16 19.87 -2.96
CA ALA A 297 4.67 18.51 -2.73
C ALA A 297 5.40 17.48 -3.61
N MET A 298 5.67 17.82 -4.87
CA MET A 298 6.38 16.99 -5.82
C MET A 298 7.85 16.79 -5.41
N GLU A 299 8.53 17.85 -4.97
CA GLU A 299 9.89 17.77 -4.44
C GLU A 299 9.96 16.82 -3.23
N LEU A 300 9.06 16.99 -2.26
CA LEU A 300 8.95 16.09 -1.11
C LEU A 300 8.66 14.66 -1.55
N PHE A 301 7.68 14.47 -2.43
CA PHE A 301 7.29 13.14 -2.89
C PHE A 301 8.46 12.41 -3.56
N VAL A 302 9.17 13.06 -4.49
CA VAL A 302 10.33 12.46 -5.17
C VAL A 302 11.45 12.16 -4.17
N ALA A 303 11.71 13.08 -3.22
CA ALA A 303 12.75 12.88 -2.23
C ALA A 303 12.46 11.72 -1.26
N ARG A 304 11.19 11.43 -0.96
CA ARG A 304 10.80 10.39 0.02
C ARG A 304 10.43 9.06 -0.62
N VAL A 305 9.79 9.08 -1.79
CA VAL A 305 9.29 7.89 -2.49
C VAL A 305 10.29 7.40 -3.55
N GLY A 306 11.18 8.27 -4.04
CA GLY A 306 12.21 7.92 -5.02
C GLY A 306 11.73 7.86 -6.48
N ARG A 307 10.51 8.33 -6.76
CA ARG A 307 9.93 8.41 -8.10
C ARG A 307 8.94 9.57 -8.20
N THR A 308 8.59 9.97 -9.41
CA THR A 308 7.50 10.93 -9.66
C THR A 308 6.14 10.24 -9.53
N PRO A 309 5.14 10.88 -8.90
CA PRO A 309 3.78 10.36 -8.87
C PRO A 309 3.12 10.51 -10.26
N ILE A 310 2.15 9.65 -10.55
CA ILE A 310 1.36 9.68 -11.80
C ILE A 310 -0.11 9.99 -11.56
N ALA A 311 -0.57 9.84 -10.32
CA ALA A 311 -1.92 10.13 -9.88
C ALA A 311 -1.91 11.13 -8.73
N PHE A 312 -2.91 12.00 -8.72
CA PHE A 312 -3.09 13.04 -7.72
C PHE A 312 -4.45 12.90 -7.03
N ARG A 313 -4.50 13.30 -5.75
CA ARG A 313 -5.75 13.58 -5.05
C ARG A 313 -5.58 14.84 -4.22
N ASN A 314 -6.44 15.84 -4.44
CA ASN A 314 -6.36 17.06 -3.66
C ASN A 314 -7.03 16.91 -2.30
N GLY A 315 -6.42 17.52 -1.29
CA GLY A 315 -6.96 17.60 0.04
C GLY A 315 -8.38 18.14 0.09
N SER A 316 -9.23 17.52 0.90
CA SER A 316 -10.64 17.87 1.05
C SER A 316 -11.46 17.87 -0.25
N TYR A 317 -10.98 17.22 -1.32
CA TYR A 317 -11.52 17.27 -2.68
C TYR A 317 -11.66 18.69 -3.23
N ARG A 318 -10.80 19.61 -2.78
CA ARG A 318 -10.87 21.02 -3.16
C ARG A 318 -10.25 21.27 -4.54
N ILE A 319 -10.87 20.78 -5.60
CA ILE A 319 -10.35 20.87 -6.97
C ILE A 319 -11.07 21.98 -7.75
N PHE A 320 -10.34 22.70 -8.61
CA PHE A 320 -10.85 23.77 -9.48
C PHE A 320 -10.47 23.51 -10.93
N ASP A 321 -11.23 24.03 -11.90
CA ASP A 321 -10.94 23.87 -13.34
C ASP A 321 -9.52 24.32 -13.71
N SER A 322 -9.05 25.40 -13.08
CA SER A 322 -7.71 25.95 -13.30
C SER A 322 -6.57 25.03 -12.87
N TYR A 323 -6.83 24.02 -12.04
CA TYR A 323 -5.80 23.13 -11.52
C TYR A 323 -5.41 22.04 -12.53
N PHE A 324 -6.31 21.67 -13.45
CA PHE A 324 -6.06 20.57 -14.37
C PHE A 324 -4.87 20.82 -15.31
N GLU A 325 -4.74 22.04 -15.82
CA GLU A 325 -3.57 22.44 -16.63
C GLU A 325 -2.27 22.40 -15.82
N ILE A 326 -2.33 22.79 -14.54
CA ILE A 326 -1.18 22.74 -13.64
C ILE A 326 -0.77 21.30 -13.37
N LEU A 327 -1.73 20.43 -13.04
CA LEU A 327 -1.51 19.00 -12.82
C LEU A 327 -0.92 18.33 -14.07
N LYS A 328 -1.46 18.65 -15.26
CA LYS A 328 -0.95 18.10 -16.51
C LYS A 328 0.50 18.54 -16.77
N ARG A 329 0.83 19.80 -16.55
CA ARG A 329 2.21 20.32 -16.69
C ARG A 329 3.17 19.70 -15.67
N ALA A 330 2.70 19.41 -14.47
CA ALA A 330 3.47 18.72 -13.43
C ALA A 330 3.69 17.22 -13.72
N GLY A 331 3.10 16.68 -14.80
CA GLY A 331 3.33 15.31 -15.27
C GLY A 331 2.30 14.28 -14.80
N PHE A 332 1.21 14.71 -14.14
CA PHE A 332 0.15 13.80 -13.75
C PHE A 332 -0.58 13.26 -14.99
N ARG A 333 -0.88 11.95 -14.93
CA ARG A 333 -1.74 11.26 -15.91
C ARG A 333 -3.17 11.14 -15.40
N TYR A 334 -3.33 11.09 -14.07
CA TYR A 334 -4.61 10.89 -13.42
C TYR A 334 -4.83 11.89 -12.29
N ASP A 335 -6.05 12.42 -12.19
CA ASP A 335 -6.60 13.03 -10.99
C ASP A 335 -7.71 12.12 -10.43
N SER A 336 -7.94 12.18 -9.12
CA SER A 336 -9.02 11.47 -8.45
C SER A 336 -9.58 12.34 -7.34
N SER A 337 -9.93 13.57 -7.72
CA SER A 337 -10.36 14.64 -6.80
C SER A 337 -11.80 15.09 -7.02
N VAL A 338 -12.45 14.72 -8.13
CA VAL A 338 -13.83 15.10 -8.41
C VAL A 338 -14.78 14.20 -7.64
N TYR A 339 -15.55 14.84 -6.76
CA TYR A 339 -16.64 14.25 -6.00
C TYR A 339 -17.79 15.27 -5.87
N PRO A 340 -18.99 15.00 -6.43
CA PRO A 340 -19.99 16.04 -6.74
C PRO A 340 -20.51 16.87 -5.56
N PHE A 341 -20.34 16.41 -4.32
CA PHE A 341 -20.98 17.00 -3.14
C PHE A 341 -19.99 17.36 -2.02
N LYS A 342 -18.70 17.56 -2.35
CA LYS A 342 -17.71 18.16 -1.44
C LYS A 342 -17.14 19.42 -2.10
N ASN A 343 -15.94 19.86 -1.71
CA ASN A 343 -15.37 21.14 -2.10
C ASN A 343 -14.93 21.21 -3.59
N CYS A 344 -15.64 20.57 -4.52
CA CYS A 344 -15.28 20.57 -5.92
C CYS A 344 -15.85 21.81 -6.64
N HIS A 345 -14.96 22.69 -7.08
CA HIS A 345 -15.26 23.93 -7.77
C HIS A 345 -14.99 23.81 -9.27
N VAL A 346 -15.41 22.67 -9.84
CA VAL A 346 -15.22 22.37 -11.27
C VAL A 346 -16.46 22.70 -12.09
N SER A 347 -16.32 22.77 -13.41
CA SER A 347 -17.45 22.92 -14.34
C SER A 347 -18.53 21.85 -14.13
N SER A 348 -19.79 22.21 -14.37
CA SER A 348 -20.96 21.37 -14.06
C SER A 348 -20.92 19.99 -14.74
N TRP A 349 -20.32 19.92 -15.93
CA TRP A 349 -20.21 18.69 -16.72
C TRP A 349 -19.33 17.63 -16.08
N MET A 350 -18.39 18.01 -15.20
CA MET A 350 -17.49 17.10 -14.49
C MET A 350 -18.09 16.60 -13.17
N ARG A 351 -18.83 17.46 -12.46
CA ARG A 351 -19.24 17.18 -11.07
C ARG A 351 -19.99 15.88 -10.92
N GLY A 352 -20.96 15.60 -11.79
CA GLY A 352 -21.84 14.44 -11.70
C GLY A 352 -21.33 13.18 -12.39
N ARG A 353 -20.07 13.16 -12.86
CA ARG A 353 -19.50 12.00 -13.55
C ARG A 353 -19.26 10.88 -12.55
N THR A 354 -19.52 9.64 -12.97
CA THR A 354 -19.32 8.44 -12.14
C THR A 354 -18.29 7.49 -12.73
N GLN A 355 -17.86 7.71 -13.98
CA GLN A 355 -16.88 6.90 -14.70
C GLN A 355 -15.69 7.74 -15.16
N PRO A 356 -14.52 7.12 -15.44
CA PRO A 356 -13.33 7.82 -15.91
C PRO A 356 -13.55 8.68 -17.14
N PHE A 357 -13.01 9.88 -17.14
CA PHE A 357 -13.09 10.77 -18.30
C PHE A 357 -11.84 11.61 -18.45
N GLU A 358 -11.52 11.94 -19.69
CA GLU A 358 -10.44 12.88 -19.97
C GLU A 358 -10.93 14.31 -19.70
N VAL A 359 -10.23 15.02 -18.82
CA VAL A 359 -10.58 16.40 -18.44
C VAL A 359 -10.03 17.38 -19.47
N ILE A 360 -8.76 17.17 -19.80
CA ILE A 360 -8.00 17.80 -20.87
C ILE A 360 -7.11 16.72 -21.51
N PRO A 361 -6.69 16.87 -22.78
CA PRO A 361 -5.89 15.84 -23.46
C PRO A 361 -4.70 15.34 -22.63
N GLY A 362 -4.71 14.04 -22.33
CA GLY A 362 -3.71 13.33 -21.56
C GLY A 362 -3.78 13.48 -20.03
N LEU A 363 -4.84 14.08 -19.46
CA LEU A 363 -5.14 14.05 -18.02
C LEU A 363 -6.54 13.48 -17.79
N TRP A 364 -6.60 12.35 -17.10
CA TRP A 364 -7.84 11.65 -16.83
C TRP A 364 -8.30 11.86 -15.39
N GLU A 365 -9.56 12.24 -15.22
CA GLU A 365 -10.22 12.16 -13.93
C GLU A 365 -10.74 10.74 -13.74
N ILE A 366 -10.37 10.13 -12.62
CA ILE A 366 -10.89 8.86 -12.12
C ILE A 366 -11.73 9.19 -10.87
N PRO A 367 -13.01 9.54 -11.05
CA PRO A 367 -13.82 10.14 -9.99
C PRO A 367 -14.02 9.17 -8.83
N VAL A 368 -14.03 9.70 -7.61
CA VAL A 368 -14.40 8.90 -6.43
C VAL A 368 -15.85 8.46 -6.57
N SER A 369 -16.10 7.16 -6.43
CA SER A 369 -17.46 6.64 -6.58
C SER A 369 -18.38 7.14 -5.49
N TRP A 370 -19.67 7.23 -5.82
CA TRP A 370 -20.69 7.76 -4.93
C TRP A 370 -22.06 7.17 -5.23
N VAL A 371 -22.94 7.22 -4.24
CA VAL A 371 -24.29 6.66 -4.31
C VAL A 371 -25.31 7.69 -3.84
N VAL A 372 -26.49 7.70 -4.46
CA VAL A 372 -27.65 8.43 -3.96
C VAL A 372 -28.37 7.54 -2.96
N SER A 373 -28.81 8.05 -1.82
CA SER A 373 -29.62 7.33 -0.84
C SER A 373 -30.96 8.05 -0.64
N ARG A 374 -32.08 7.34 -0.77
CA ARG A 374 -33.40 7.84 -0.40
C ARG A 374 -33.72 7.47 1.07
N PRO A 375 -34.14 8.43 1.91
CA PRO A 375 -34.56 8.15 3.28
C PRO A 375 -35.86 7.34 3.37
N GLU A 376 -36.16 6.79 4.56
CA GLU A 376 -37.47 6.21 4.89
C GLU A 376 -38.47 7.35 5.16
N GLY A 377 -39.40 7.63 4.23
CA GLY A 377 -40.48 8.61 4.40
C GLY A 377 -40.60 9.64 3.27
N GLU A 378 -41.63 10.50 3.34
CA GLU A 378 -41.94 11.57 2.37
C GLU A 378 -40.98 12.79 2.43
N ASP A 379 -39.93 12.76 3.26
CA ASP A 379 -38.92 13.82 3.32
C ASP A 379 -38.01 13.77 2.07
N ASP A 380 -38.27 14.71 1.16
CA ASP A 380 -37.93 14.73 -0.27
C ASP A 380 -36.45 15.02 -0.61
N HIS A 381 -35.52 14.67 0.27
CA HIS A 381 -34.09 14.98 0.08
C HIS A 381 -33.24 13.72 -0.07
N ALA A 382 -32.90 13.41 -1.32
CA ALA A 382 -31.92 12.38 -1.65
C ALA A 382 -30.55 12.75 -1.05
N LEU A 383 -29.98 11.85 -0.25
CA LEU A 383 -28.67 12.02 0.38
C LEU A 383 -27.59 11.42 -0.52
N VAL A 384 -26.63 12.22 -0.96
CA VAL A 384 -25.47 11.66 -1.67
C VAL A 384 -24.36 11.32 -0.70
N SER A 385 -23.92 10.07 -0.75
CA SER A 385 -22.84 9.55 0.07
C SER A 385 -21.69 9.10 -0.81
N GLN A 386 -20.47 9.42 -0.39
CA GLN A 386 -19.26 8.82 -0.96
C GLN A 386 -19.37 7.30 -0.85
N PHE A 387 -18.79 6.60 -1.82
CA PHE A 387 -18.50 5.18 -1.72
C PHE A 387 -17.39 4.98 -0.69
N THR A 388 -17.80 5.15 0.55
CA THR A 388 -17.04 4.86 1.74
C THR A 388 -17.58 3.55 2.26
N THR A 389 -16.69 2.70 2.71
CA THR A 389 -17.03 1.40 3.30
C THR A 389 -17.78 1.51 4.65
N LYS A 390 -18.09 2.75 5.07
CA LYS A 390 -18.87 3.12 6.25
C LYS A 390 -20.33 2.67 6.18
N GLN A 391 -20.87 2.39 5.00
CA GLN A 391 -22.24 1.92 4.82
C GLN A 391 -22.21 0.59 4.04
N GLY A 392 -23.07 -0.36 4.40
CA GLY A 392 -23.20 -1.67 3.73
C GLY A 392 -23.62 -1.61 2.25
N SER A 393 -23.60 -0.42 1.65
CA SER A 393 -23.93 -0.10 0.26
C SER A 393 -22.87 -0.57 -0.75
N THR A 394 -21.63 -0.85 -0.34
CA THR A 394 -20.56 -1.25 -1.29
C THR A 394 -20.88 -2.55 -2.01
N ARG A 395 -21.35 -3.59 -1.30
CA ARG A 395 -21.74 -4.86 -1.91
C ARG A 395 -22.87 -4.68 -2.90
N THR A 396 -23.88 -3.90 -2.52
CA THR A 396 -25.03 -3.67 -3.38
C THR A 396 -24.66 -2.79 -4.58
N ALA A 397 -23.90 -1.73 -4.40
CA ALA A 397 -23.43 -0.89 -5.51
C ALA A 397 -22.43 -1.62 -6.44
N LEU A 398 -21.71 -2.61 -5.91
CA LEU A 398 -20.85 -3.53 -6.66
C LEU A 398 -21.64 -4.52 -7.50
N GLU A 399 -22.58 -5.25 -6.87
CA GLU A 399 -23.54 -6.15 -7.55
C GLU A 399 -24.33 -5.39 -8.63
N GLN A 400 -24.68 -4.13 -8.36
CA GLN A 400 -25.36 -3.27 -9.31
C GLN A 400 -24.48 -2.78 -10.45
N SER A 401 -23.21 -2.43 -10.18
CA SER A 401 -22.26 -2.07 -11.23
C SER A 401 -22.06 -3.22 -12.21
N LEU A 402 -22.18 -4.46 -11.74
CA LEU A 402 -22.17 -5.65 -12.58
C LEU A 402 -23.50 -5.87 -13.31
N GLU A 403 -24.66 -5.62 -12.69
CA GLU A 403 -25.95 -5.63 -13.40
C GLU A 403 -26.00 -4.56 -14.51
N ILE A 404 -25.45 -3.37 -14.28
CA ILE A 404 -25.24 -2.33 -15.32
C ILE A 404 -24.42 -2.89 -16.47
N LEU A 405 -23.27 -3.50 -16.17
CA LEU A 405 -22.38 -4.07 -17.19
C LEU A 405 -23.06 -5.19 -17.97
N ALA A 406 -23.93 -5.98 -17.33
CA ALA A 406 -24.70 -7.04 -17.98
C ALA A 406 -25.82 -6.52 -18.88
N HIS A 407 -26.37 -5.33 -18.60
CA HIS A 407 -27.50 -4.75 -19.34
C HIS A 407 -27.14 -3.56 -20.23
N THR A 408 -25.87 -3.12 -20.21
CA THR A 408 -25.33 -2.13 -21.14
C THR A 408 -24.42 -2.82 -22.14
N SER A 409 -24.61 -2.57 -23.44
CA SER A 409 -23.69 -3.05 -24.49
C SER A 409 -22.35 -2.27 -24.50
N SER A 410 -21.91 -1.75 -23.35
CA SER A 410 -20.71 -0.93 -23.25
C SER A 410 -19.48 -1.79 -23.58
N PRO A 411 -18.57 -1.35 -24.45
CA PRO A 411 -17.29 -2.04 -24.64
C PRO A 411 -16.31 -1.76 -23.48
N ARG A 412 -16.66 -0.92 -22.50
CA ARG A 412 -15.75 -0.43 -21.45
C ARG A 412 -16.00 -1.05 -20.08
N PRO A 413 -14.93 -1.37 -19.33
CA PRO A 413 -15.09 -1.80 -17.96
C PRO A 413 -15.61 -0.68 -17.07
N CYS A 414 -16.56 -0.99 -16.18
CA CYS A 414 -17.08 -0.03 -15.20
C CYS A 414 -16.04 0.16 -14.09
N PHE A 415 -15.86 1.39 -13.62
CA PHE A 415 -14.95 1.72 -12.54
C PHE A 415 -15.69 1.98 -11.24
N ILE A 416 -15.16 1.42 -10.15
CA ILE A 416 -15.50 1.80 -8.79
C ILE A 416 -14.22 2.24 -8.07
N VAL A 417 -14.25 3.41 -7.46
CA VAL A 417 -13.18 3.92 -6.61
C VAL A 417 -13.67 3.95 -5.18
N GLY A 418 -13.20 2.98 -4.38
CA GLY A 418 -13.41 2.98 -2.94
C GLY A 418 -12.40 3.91 -2.27
N MET A 419 -12.86 4.72 -1.32
CA MET A 419 -11.99 5.59 -0.52
C MET A 419 -12.05 5.23 0.97
N LEU A 420 -10.86 5.11 1.54
CA LEU A 420 -10.57 5.03 2.97
C LEU A 420 -9.64 6.18 3.34
N HIS A 421 -9.69 6.63 4.58
CA HIS A 421 -8.55 7.30 5.22
C HIS A 421 -7.71 6.26 5.98
N SER A 422 -6.44 6.56 6.25
CA SER A 422 -5.56 5.71 7.10
C SER A 422 -6.13 5.46 8.50
N TYR A 423 -6.93 6.39 9.01
CA TYR A 423 -7.61 6.29 10.29
C TYR A 423 -9.04 5.74 10.21
N SER A 424 -9.45 5.16 9.07
CA SER A 424 -10.84 4.72 8.87
C SER A 424 -11.33 3.73 9.92
N TYR A 425 -10.44 2.91 10.49
CA TYR A 425 -10.78 1.91 11.50
C TYR A 425 -10.89 2.45 12.92
N LEU A 426 -10.53 3.71 13.16
CA LEU A 426 -10.75 4.35 14.46
C LEU A 426 -12.24 4.67 14.65
N GLY A 427 -12.71 4.54 15.90
CA GLY A 427 -14.06 4.95 16.29
C GLY A 427 -14.21 6.47 16.24
N GLU A 428 -15.43 6.95 16.02
CA GLU A 428 -15.74 8.39 15.98
C GLU A 428 -16.47 8.78 17.28
N PHE A 429 -15.87 9.66 18.07
CA PHE A 429 -16.51 10.29 19.22
C PHE A 429 -16.91 11.72 18.86
N ARG A 430 -18.19 12.07 19.06
CA ARG A 430 -18.73 13.41 18.78
C ARG A 430 -19.28 14.02 20.06
N ALA A 431 -18.84 15.24 20.36
CA ALA A 431 -19.35 16.00 21.50
C ALA A 431 -19.68 17.46 21.12
N ARG A 432 -20.78 17.96 21.69
CA ARG A 432 -21.16 19.38 21.65
C ARG A 432 -21.16 19.92 23.08
N ASP A 433 -19.96 20.00 23.65
CA ASP A 433 -19.72 20.33 25.06
C ASP A 433 -18.67 21.45 25.16
N GLU A 434 -19.00 22.51 25.91
CA GLU A 434 -18.14 23.67 26.05
C GLU A 434 -16.85 23.37 26.81
N ALA A 435 -16.92 22.53 27.84
CA ALA A 435 -15.75 22.14 28.63
C ALA A 435 -14.78 21.31 27.78
N VAL A 436 -15.29 20.40 26.95
CA VAL A 436 -14.51 19.62 25.99
C VAL A 436 -13.85 20.54 24.96
N ALA A 437 -14.60 21.47 24.37
CA ALA A 437 -14.06 22.43 23.41
C ALA A 437 -13.01 23.36 24.06
N ALA A 438 -13.25 23.83 25.28
CA ALA A 438 -12.35 24.69 26.03
C ALA A 438 -11.05 23.96 26.41
N ALA A 439 -11.13 22.69 26.82
CA ALA A 439 -9.96 21.87 27.10
C ALA A 439 -9.08 21.70 25.85
N TRP A 440 -9.69 21.28 24.73
CA TRP A 440 -8.98 21.15 23.46
C TRP A 440 -8.34 22.48 23.03
N ASN A 441 -9.08 23.60 23.15
CA ASN A 441 -8.56 24.92 22.82
C ASN A 441 -7.34 25.31 23.66
N ARG A 442 -7.37 25.04 24.98
CA ARG A 442 -6.22 25.32 25.86
C ARG A 442 -4.99 24.54 25.45
N GLU A 443 -5.14 23.26 25.13
CA GLU A 443 -4.04 22.40 24.69
C GLU A 443 -3.52 22.82 23.30
N HIS A 444 -4.42 23.06 22.34
CA HIS A 444 -4.05 23.52 21.01
C HIS A 444 -3.29 24.86 21.02
N ALA A 445 -3.69 25.80 21.89
CA ALA A 445 -3.01 27.10 22.03
C ALA A 445 -1.54 27.00 22.45
N GLN A 446 -1.14 25.88 23.08
CA GLN A 446 0.25 25.64 23.48
C GLN A 446 1.10 25.07 22.34
N LEU A 447 0.47 24.57 21.27
CA LEU A 447 1.12 23.88 20.17
C LEU A 447 1.33 24.78 18.94
N VAL A 448 0.59 25.88 18.84
CA VAL A 448 0.59 26.73 17.64
C VAL A 448 0.64 28.21 17.95
N PRO A 449 1.10 29.06 17.00
CA PRO A 449 1.01 30.51 17.13
C PRO A 449 -0.41 31.00 17.41
N ALA A 450 -0.53 32.12 18.12
CA ALA A 450 -1.81 32.66 18.58
C ALA A 450 -2.79 32.96 17.42
N GLU A 451 -2.27 33.44 16.29
CA GLU A 451 -3.02 33.74 15.08
C GLU A 451 -3.64 32.47 14.49
N LEU A 452 -2.89 31.38 14.45
CA LEU A 452 -3.38 30.08 13.98
C LEU A 452 -4.37 29.45 14.96
N HIS A 453 -4.08 29.54 16.26
CA HIS A 453 -5.00 29.08 17.29
C HIS A 453 -6.37 29.76 17.14
N SER A 454 -6.38 31.09 16.95
CA SER A 454 -7.60 31.88 16.78
C SER A 454 -8.46 31.38 15.61
N LEU A 455 -7.83 31.06 14.47
CA LEU A 455 -8.52 30.57 13.27
C LEU A 455 -9.11 29.17 13.44
N LEU A 456 -8.49 28.32 14.26
CA LEU A 456 -8.89 26.92 14.44
C LEU A 456 -9.62 26.65 15.76
N LYS A 457 -9.85 27.69 16.55
CA LYS A 457 -10.52 27.62 17.85
C LYS A 457 -11.93 27.03 17.69
N ARG A 458 -12.28 26.11 18.59
CA ARG A 458 -13.59 25.47 18.65
C ARG A 458 -14.56 26.32 19.48
N GLY A 459 -15.82 26.35 19.07
CA GLY A 459 -16.92 27.02 19.79
C GLY A 459 -18.15 26.12 19.90
N LEU A 460 -19.19 26.59 20.60
CA LEU A 460 -20.42 25.84 20.88
C LEU A 460 -21.18 25.35 19.63
N ASN A 461 -21.07 26.10 18.52
CA ASN A 461 -21.73 25.74 17.26
C ASN A 461 -20.98 24.65 16.48
N ASN A 462 -19.75 24.30 16.90
CA ASN A 462 -18.90 23.34 16.21
C ASN A 462 -18.84 22.03 17.00
N GLU A 463 -19.37 20.97 16.41
CA GLU A 463 -19.22 19.62 16.94
C GLU A 463 -17.74 19.23 17.00
N CYS A 464 -17.30 18.77 18.17
CA CYS A 464 -15.97 18.20 18.37
C CYS A 464 -15.99 16.74 17.95
N LEU A 465 -15.39 16.44 16.80
CA LEU A 465 -15.14 15.08 16.35
C LEU A 465 -13.72 14.64 16.75
N TYR A 466 -13.63 13.49 17.42
CA TYR A 466 -12.38 12.83 17.76
C TYR A 466 -12.37 11.39 17.25
N LEU A 467 -11.19 10.87 16.99
CA LEU A 467 -10.97 9.49 16.62
C LEU A 467 -10.48 8.73 17.86
N GLU A 468 -11.29 7.82 18.37
CA GLU A 468 -11.03 7.09 19.62
C GLU A 468 -11.60 5.68 19.54
N GLY A 469 -10.91 4.74 20.18
CA GLY A 469 -11.26 3.32 20.16
C GLY A 469 -11.18 2.67 18.77
N VAL A 470 -11.63 1.42 18.73
CA VAL A 470 -11.67 0.59 17.52
C VAL A 470 -13.09 0.53 16.97
N TYR A 471 -13.23 0.66 15.65
CA TYR A 471 -14.50 0.48 14.94
C TYR A 471 -14.56 -0.92 14.30
N ASP A 472 -14.72 -1.97 15.11
CA ASP A 472 -14.69 -3.37 14.64
C ASP A 472 -15.74 -3.67 13.55
N ALA A 473 -16.94 -3.10 13.65
CA ALA A 473 -17.97 -3.29 12.61
C ALA A 473 -17.55 -2.71 11.23
N ARG A 474 -16.74 -1.65 11.20
CA ARG A 474 -16.23 -1.08 9.95
C ARG A 474 -15.06 -1.92 9.41
N ILE A 475 -14.21 -2.44 10.29
CA ILE A 475 -13.16 -3.42 9.94
C ILE A 475 -13.78 -4.65 9.25
N ALA A 476 -14.82 -5.22 9.86
CA ALA A 476 -15.55 -6.37 9.29
C ALA A 476 -16.28 -6.03 7.99
N SER A 477 -16.85 -4.82 7.89
CA SER A 477 -17.49 -4.34 6.65
C SER A 477 -16.51 -4.26 5.48
N ILE A 478 -15.34 -3.65 5.68
CA ILE A 478 -14.31 -3.53 4.62
C ILE A 478 -13.81 -4.92 4.22
N GLU A 479 -13.58 -5.79 5.21
CA GLU A 479 -13.17 -7.16 4.98
C GLU A 479 -14.15 -7.92 4.07
N GLY A 480 -15.46 -7.88 4.40
CA GLY A 480 -16.49 -8.56 3.61
C GLY A 480 -16.63 -7.99 2.20
N GLN A 481 -16.34 -6.69 2.01
CA GLN A 481 -16.36 -6.05 0.69
C GLN A 481 -15.19 -6.51 -0.17
N LEU A 482 -13.98 -6.57 0.39
CA LEU A 482 -12.80 -7.11 -0.30
C LEU A 482 -12.99 -8.58 -0.65
N GLN A 483 -13.56 -9.37 0.27
CA GLN A 483 -13.92 -10.76 0.01
C GLN A 483 -14.91 -10.90 -1.15
N THR A 484 -15.92 -10.03 -1.21
CA THR A 484 -16.91 -10.03 -2.29
C THR A 484 -16.25 -9.70 -3.64
N LEU A 485 -15.44 -8.63 -3.67
CA LEU A 485 -14.66 -8.25 -4.86
C LEU A 485 -13.76 -9.38 -5.35
N ALA A 486 -13.04 -10.04 -4.44
CA ALA A 486 -12.14 -11.13 -4.78
C ALA A 486 -12.86 -12.41 -5.23
N ALA A 487 -14.12 -12.60 -4.84
CA ALA A 487 -14.93 -13.73 -5.27
C ALA A 487 -15.50 -13.56 -6.70
N MET A 488 -15.63 -12.33 -7.18
CA MET A 488 -16.17 -12.00 -8.49
C MET A 488 -15.18 -12.30 -9.61
N SER A 489 -15.59 -13.09 -10.60
CA SER A 489 -14.77 -13.44 -11.77
C SER A 489 -14.57 -12.27 -12.74
N GLU A 490 -15.52 -11.35 -12.75
CA GLU A 490 -15.65 -10.21 -13.64
C GLU A 490 -14.99 -8.96 -13.06
N ALA A 491 -14.65 -8.98 -11.76
CA ALA A 491 -14.03 -7.86 -11.07
C ALA A 491 -12.51 -8.01 -11.01
N GLU A 492 -11.83 -6.88 -11.12
CA GLU A 492 -10.40 -6.78 -10.91
C GLU A 492 -10.09 -5.57 -10.04
N VAL A 493 -9.30 -5.77 -8.98
CA VAL A 493 -8.78 -4.68 -8.16
C VAL A 493 -7.44 -4.22 -8.73
N VAL A 494 -7.35 -2.96 -9.13
CA VAL A 494 -6.13 -2.35 -9.71
C VAL A 494 -5.70 -1.13 -8.90
N THR A 495 -4.41 -0.83 -8.94
CA THR A 495 -3.85 0.45 -8.47
C THR A 495 -3.72 1.45 -9.62
N PHE A 496 -3.35 2.70 -9.35
CA PHE A 496 -3.09 3.68 -10.41
C PHE A 496 -1.85 3.32 -11.24
N ASP A 497 -0.82 2.72 -10.63
CA ASP A 497 0.32 2.16 -11.38
C ASP A 497 -0.11 1.03 -12.33
N MET A 498 -0.97 0.12 -11.88
CA MET A 498 -1.50 -0.95 -12.74
C MET A 498 -2.41 -0.39 -13.84
N LEU A 499 -3.21 0.63 -13.53
CA LEU A 499 -4.03 1.36 -14.50
C LEU A 499 -3.15 2.04 -15.57
N ALA A 500 -2.05 2.67 -15.17
CA ALA A 500 -1.07 3.27 -16.08
C ALA A 500 -0.45 2.27 -17.05
N GLN A 501 -0.10 1.08 -16.56
CA GLN A 501 0.49 -0.01 -17.37
C GLN A 501 -0.50 -0.58 -18.38
N ARG A 502 -1.81 -0.44 -18.13
CA ARG A 502 -2.89 -1.01 -18.93
C ARG A 502 -3.88 0.04 -19.42
N HIS A 503 -3.40 1.27 -19.59
CA HIS A 503 -4.25 2.43 -19.88
C HIS A 503 -5.16 2.18 -21.09
N GLU A 504 -4.60 1.79 -22.23
CA GLU A 504 -5.37 1.56 -23.46
C GLU A 504 -6.40 0.43 -23.33
N ALA A 505 -6.10 -0.59 -22.52
CA ALA A 505 -6.97 -1.73 -22.32
C ALA A 505 -8.13 -1.43 -21.35
N LEU A 506 -7.91 -0.56 -20.36
CA LEU A 506 -8.89 -0.24 -19.33
C LEU A 506 -9.65 1.06 -19.58
N LEU A 507 -9.02 2.02 -20.28
CA LEU A 507 -9.55 3.32 -20.64
C LEU A 507 -9.44 3.49 -22.18
N PRO A 508 -10.16 2.69 -22.97
CA PRO A 508 -10.15 2.85 -24.41
C PRO A 508 -10.71 4.23 -24.79
N SER A 509 -10.22 4.81 -25.89
CA SER A 509 -10.58 6.15 -26.36
C SER A 509 -12.08 6.31 -26.69
N GLY A 510 -12.60 7.53 -26.52
CA GLY A 510 -14.01 7.92 -26.77
C GLY A 510 -14.82 8.37 -25.54
N PRO A 511 -16.05 8.87 -25.69
CA PRO A 511 -16.89 9.26 -24.56
C PRO A 511 -17.69 8.08 -23.97
N TRP A 512 -18.00 8.16 -22.68
CA TRP A 512 -19.04 7.31 -22.07
C TRP A 512 -20.42 7.75 -22.58
N VAL A 513 -21.19 6.82 -23.13
CA VAL A 513 -22.55 7.10 -23.67
C VAL A 513 -23.58 7.12 -22.55
N ILE A 514 -23.41 6.25 -21.54
CA ILE A 514 -24.27 6.13 -20.36
C ILE A 514 -23.37 5.92 -19.15
N GLU A 515 -23.52 6.77 -18.14
CA GLU A 515 -22.83 6.61 -16.86
C GLU A 515 -23.78 6.08 -15.79
N PRO A 516 -23.43 4.95 -15.14
CA PRO A 516 -24.27 4.39 -14.10
C PRO A 516 -24.32 5.27 -12.86
N LEU A 517 -25.49 5.32 -12.23
CA LEU A 517 -25.65 5.94 -10.92
C LEU A 517 -26.46 5.01 -10.00
N ALA A 518 -25.81 4.57 -8.93
CA ALA A 518 -26.46 3.74 -7.93
C ALA A 518 -27.36 4.59 -7.02
N GLU A 519 -28.57 4.09 -6.79
CA GLU A 519 -29.54 4.68 -5.87
C GLU A 519 -29.97 3.65 -4.81
N PHE A 520 -29.65 3.92 -3.54
CA PHE A 520 -29.99 3.10 -2.38
C PHE A 520 -31.30 3.56 -1.75
N ASP A 521 -32.31 2.70 -1.76
CA ASP A 521 -33.56 2.89 -1.03
C ASP A 521 -33.40 2.34 0.38
N ARG A 522 -33.33 3.23 1.38
CA ARG A 522 -33.14 2.83 2.77
C ARG A 522 -34.32 2.05 3.32
N GLY A 523 -35.54 2.37 2.89
CA GLY A 523 -36.77 1.74 3.40
C GLY A 523 -36.99 0.34 2.86
N ALA A 524 -36.83 0.18 1.56
CA ALA A 524 -36.87 -1.16 0.96
C ALA A 524 -35.61 -1.97 1.29
N ARG A 525 -34.54 -1.33 1.79
CA ARG A 525 -33.17 -1.88 1.86
C ARG A 525 -32.73 -2.49 0.54
N GLN A 526 -33.24 -1.90 -0.54
CA GLN A 526 -32.99 -2.30 -1.90
C GLN A 526 -32.19 -1.20 -2.58
N THR A 527 -31.58 -1.53 -3.69
CA THR A 527 -30.85 -0.54 -4.46
C THR A 527 -31.38 -0.65 -5.87
N ARG A 528 -31.65 0.50 -6.48
CA ARG A 528 -32.11 0.62 -7.85
C ARG A 528 -31.01 1.25 -8.66
N LEU A 529 -30.89 0.80 -9.91
CA LEU A 529 -30.05 1.46 -10.87
C LEU A 529 -30.82 2.62 -11.49
N THR A 530 -30.23 3.80 -11.47
CA THR A 530 -30.58 4.86 -12.41
C THR A 530 -29.37 5.18 -13.27
N ALA A 531 -29.58 5.86 -14.39
CA ALA A 531 -28.50 6.29 -15.27
C ALA A 531 -28.54 7.80 -15.38
N VAL A 532 -27.38 8.44 -15.30
CA VAL A 532 -27.28 9.86 -15.65
C VAL A 532 -27.17 9.95 -17.16
N ARG A 533 -28.31 10.04 -17.85
CA ARG A 533 -28.37 10.46 -19.26
C ARG A 533 -28.79 11.92 -19.34
N ARG A 534 -28.01 12.79 -18.73
CA ARG A 534 -28.17 14.25 -18.87
C ARG A 534 -26.82 14.85 -19.15
N TYR A 535 -26.53 15.04 -20.43
CA TYR A 535 -25.46 15.93 -20.82
C TYR A 535 -25.84 17.35 -20.39
N SER A 536 -25.04 17.95 -19.50
CA SER A 536 -25.20 19.38 -19.24
C SER A 536 -24.91 20.14 -20.53
N ARG A 537 -25.51 21.33 -20.69
CA ARG A 537 -25.16 22.22 -21.82
C ARG A 537 -23.65 22.45 -21.88
N ASP A 538 -23.00 22.53 -20.73
CA ASP A 538 -21.55 22.68 -20.60
C ASP A 538 -20.77 21.46 -21.12
N TYR A 539 -21.30 20.24 -20.95
CA TYR A 539 -20.68 19.03 -21.50
C TYR A 539 -20.74 19.03 -23.02
N LEU A 540 -21.93 19.33 -23.58
CA LEU A 540 -22.11 19.44 -25.03
C LEU A 540 -21.20 20.54 -25.61
N SER A 541 -21.13 21.69 -24.93
CA SER A 541 -20.25 22.80 -25.31
C SER A 541 -18.76 22.45 -25.16
N HIS A 542 -18.40 21.56 -24.22
CA HIS A 542 -17.04 21.05 -24.11
C HIS A 542 -16.72 20.13 -25.31
N LEU A 543 -17.59 19.17 -25.61
CA LEU A 543 -17.43 18.27 -26.77
C LEU A 543 -17.35 19.03 -28.10
N GLU A 544 -18.15 20.08 -28.28
CA GLU A 544 -18.09 20.94 -29.48
C GLU A 544 -16.76 21.69 -29.60
N ARG A 545 -16.13 22.06 -28.47
CA ARG A 545 -14.82 22.71 -28.45
C ARG A 545 -13.66 21.74 -28.65
N THR A 546 -13.82 20.48 -28.23
CA THR A 546 -12.75 19.46 -28.27
C THR A 546 -12.86 18.51 -29.47
N ALA A 547 -13.96 18.51 -30.20
CA ALA A 547 -14.03 17.86 -31.50
C ALA A 547 -13.07 18.57 -32.47
N GLU A 548 -11.91 17.96 -32.74
CA GLU A 548 -11.12 18.33 -33.92
C GLU A 548 -12.06 18.31 -35.15
N PRO A 549 -11.96 19.27 -36.08
CA PRO A 549 -12.73 19.20 -37.30
C PRO A 549 -12.33 17.94 -38.05
N ALA A 550 -13.21 16.94 -38.02
CA ALA A 550 -13.17 15.79 -38.90
C ALA A 550 -13.36 16.30 -40.34
N GLY A 551 -12.29 16.80 -40.96
CA GLY A 551 -12.39 17.54 -42.21
C GLY A 551 -11.09 18.16 -42.71
N ALA A 552 -10.01 17.39 -42.78
CA ALA A 552 -8.85 17.73 -43.63
C ALA A 552 -8.09 16.48 -44.10
N ALA A 553 -8.81 15.48 -44.59
CA ALA A 553 -8.24 14.43 -45.43
C ALA A 553 -9.34 13.94 -46.37
N LEU A 554 -9.56 14.70 -47.45
CA LEU A 554 -10.16 14.32 -48.74
C LEU A 554 -10.56 15.60 -49.51
N ALA A 555 -9.58 16.26 -50.13
CA ALA A 555 -9.71 17.02 -51.40
C ALA A 555 -8.40 17.76 -51.69
N GLY A 556 -7.71 17.37 -52.77
CA GLY A 556 -6.54 18.06 -53.33
C GLY A 556 -5.29 17.21 -53.36
#